data_AF-A0A158D3D3-F1
#
_entry.id   AF-A0A158D3D3-F1
#
_cell.length_a   1.000
_cell.length_b   1.000
_cell.length_c   1.000
_cell.angle_alpha   90.00
_cell.angle_beta   90.00
_cell.angle_gamma   90.00
#
_symmetry.space_group_name_H-M   'P 1'
#
loop_
_entity.id
_entity.type
_entity.pdbx_description
1 polymer ?
#
loop_
_entity_poly.entity_id
_entity_poly.type
_entity_poly.pdbx_seq_one_letter_code
_entity_poly.pdbx_strand_id
1 'polypeptide(L)'
;MLTAEIIRAAGSGDAVEGYGKAAIVGTSGEVEHASALIHTLRFGNHFRNAVGAKSYLSFTNLRGGPNCPITIPLMHKHDEGMRSHYLTVQFSIVDAPAPDELVIALGASIGGRPHHRIGDRYQDHKELES
;
A
#
# COMPACT_ATOMS: atom_id res chain seq x y z
N MET A 1 -11.66 7.12 8.37
CA MET A 1 -11.78 5.86 9.12
C MET A 1 -10.50 5.03 8.99
N LEU A 2 -10.16 4.45 7.83
CA LEU A 2 -8.96 3.61 7.66
C LEU A 2 -7.64 4.28 8.07
N THR A 3 -7.41 5.52 7.63
CA THR A 3 -6.20 6.28 7.99
C THR A 3 -6.04 6.47 9.50
N ALA A 4 -7.14 6.75 10.22
CA ALA A 4 -7.11 6.92 11.66
C ALA A 4 -6.76 5.60 12.38
N GLU A 5 -7.29 4.47 11.90
CA GLU A 5 -6.95 3.15 12.46
C GLU A 5 -5.48 2.78 12.24
N ILE A 6 -4.92 3.07 11.05
CA ILE A 6 -3.51 2.86 10.79
C ILE A 6 -2.65 3.71 11.73
N ILE A 7 -2.96 5.00 11.88
CA ILE A 7 -2.20 5.90 12.77
C ILE A 7 -2.29 5.43 14.22
N ARG A 8 -3.48 5.01 14.67
CA ARG A 8 -3.68 4.46 16.01
C ARG A 8 -2.85 3.19 16.23
N ALA A 9 -2.85 2.27 15.26
CA ALA A 9 -2.10 1.02 15.34
C ALA A 9 -0.58 1.23 15.29
N ALA A 10 -0.11 2.19 14.47
CA ALA A 10 1.31 2.57 14.39
C ALA A 10 1.77 3.44 15.56
N GLY A 11 0.84 4.00 16.34
CA GLY A 11 1.10 4.93 17.45
C GLY A 11 1.14 6.40 17.04
N SER A 12 1.57 6.72 15.81
CA SER A 12 1.48 8.05 15.23
C SER A 12 1.64 8.00 13.70
N GLY A 13 1.29 9.10 13.01
CA GLY A 13 1.61 9.26 11.58
C GLY A 13 3.11 9.35 11.31
N ASP A 14 3.87 9.91 12.27
CA ASP A 14 5.33 10.05 12.17
C ASP A 14 6.03 8.70 12.23
N ALA A 15 5.51 7.76 13.04
CA ALA A 15 6.05 6.41 13.18
C ALA A 15 5.90 5.53 11.92
N VAL A 16 5.03 5.89 10.99
CA VAL A 16 4.88 5.15 9.72
C VAL A 16 6.10 5.42 8.84
N GLU A 17 6.83 4.39 8.42
CA GLU A 17 7.96 4.49 7.48
C GLU A 17 7.59 3.97 6.09
N GLY A 18 6.93 2.80 6.03
CA GLY A 18 6.44 2.18 4.80
C GLY A 18 4.92 2.22 4.71
N TYR A 19 4.36 2.35 3.51
CA TYR A 19 2.92 2.47 3.33
C TYR A 19 2.45 2.11 1.92
N GLY A 20 1.19 1.72 1.79
CA GLY A 20 0.58 1.26 0.54
C GLY A 20 -0.94 1.11 0.63
N LYS A 21 -1.56 0.71 -0.48
CA LYS A 21 -3.01 0.52 -0.59
C LYS A 21 -3.39 -0.67 -1.46
N ALA A 22 -4.58 -1.20 -1.30
CA ALA A 22 -5.14 -2.20 -2.20
C ALA A 22 -6.64 -1.98 -2.40
N ALA A 23 -7.15 -2.43 -3.54
CA ALA A 23 -8.57 -2.50 -3.81
C ALA A 23 -8.94 -3.80 -4.52
N ILE A 24 -10.04 -4.43 -4.11
CA ILE A 24 -10.64 -5.56 -4.81
C ILE A 24 -12.08 -5.21 -5.10
N VAL A 25 -12.47 -5.26 -6.37
CA VAL A 25 -13.87 -5.19 -6.79
C VAL A 25 -14.45 -6.60 -6.90
N GLY A 26 -15.70 -6.76 -6.46
CA GLY A 26 -16.48 -7.98 -6.62
C GLY A 26 -16.66 -8.41 -8.07
N THR A 27 -17.05 -9.65 -8.27
CA THR A 27 -17.16 -10.26 -9.60
C THR A 27 -18.24 -9.66 -10.50
N SER A 28 -19.21 -8.91 -9.98
CA SER A 28 -20.20 -8.18 -10.81
C SER A 28 -19.74 -6.75 -11.17
N GLY A 29 -18.60 -6.30 -10.66
CA GLY A 29 -18.00 -5.02 -11.02
C GLY A 29 -16.86 -5.12 -12.03
N GLU A 30 -16.28 -3.97 -12.35
CA GLU A 30 -15.14 -3.80 -13.25
C GLU A 30 -13.91 -3.31 -12.49
N VAL A 31 -12.71 -3.70 -12.91
CA VAL A 31 -11.45 -3.31 -12.24
C VAL A 31 -11.30 -1.79 -12.11
N GLU A 32 -11.91 -1.04 -13.03
CA GLU A 32 -11.93 0.41 -13.00
C GLU A 32 -12.70 0.98 -11.80
N HIS A 33 -13.67 0.26 -11.23
CA HIS A 33 -14.34 0.68 -9.98
C HIS A 33 -13.36 0.69 -8.81
N ALA A 34 -12.49 -0.32 -8.72
CA ALA A 34 -11.41 -0.35 -7.74
C ALA A 34 -10.43 0.80 -7.99
N SER A 35 -10.02 0.98 -9.26
CA SER A 35 -9.12 2.06 -9.66
C SER A 35 -9.67 3.44 -9.33
N ALA A 36 -10.94 3.70 -9.63
CA ALA A 36 -11.62 4.97 -9.43
C ALA A 36 -11.66 5.41 -7.97
N LEU A 37 -11.62 4.47 -7.02
CA LEU A 37 -11.52 4.80 -5.60
C LEU A 37 -10.08 5.13 -5.19
N ILE A 38 -9.14 4.24 -5.50
CA ILE A 38 -7.80 4.34 -4.92
C ILE A 38 -6.84 5.24 -5.70
N HIS A 39 -7.07 5.53 -6.98
CA HIS A 39 -6.19 6.38 -7.82
C HIS A 39 -6.58 7.85 -7.83
N THR A 40 -7.51 8.28 -6.99
CA THR A 40 -7.85 9.70 -6.86
C THR A 40 -7.03 10.38 -5.76
N LEU A 41 -6.78 11.67 -5.97
CA LEU A 41 -6.16 12.52 -4.94
C LEU A 41 -7.03 12.61 -3.68
N ARG A 42 -8.36 12.46 -3.80
CA ARG A 42 -9.29 12.50 -2.66
C ARG A 42 -9.03 11.36 -1.67
N PHE A 43 -8.71 10.17 -2.18
CA PHE A 43 -8.34 9.03 -1.34
C PHE A 43 -6.86 9.09 -0.94
N GLY A 44 -5.95 9.17 -1.92
CA GLY A 44 -4.52 9.05 -1.69
C GLY A 44 -3.94 10.17 -0.82
N ASN A 45 -4.32 11.43 -1.05
CA ASN A 45 -3.76 12.54 -0.27
C ASN A 45 -4.23 12.52 1.19
N HIS A 46 -5.41 11.95 1.48
CA HIS A 46 -5.86 11.84 2.87
C HIS A 46 -4.86 11.04 3.72
N PHE A 47 -4.44 9.87 3.24
CA PHE A 47 -3.45 9.07 3.96
C PHE A 47 -2.04 9.66 3.87
N ARG A 48 -1.62 10.13 2.69
CA ARG A 48 -0.28 10.74 2.50
C ARG A 48 -0.06 11.92 3.44
N ASN A 49 -1.02 12.84 3.52
CA ASN A 49 -0.92 14.01 4.37
C ASN A 49 -0.85 13.62 5.85
N ALA A 50 -1.64 12.62 6.25
CA ALA A 50 -1.71 12.18 7.65
C ALA A 50 -0.42 11.50 8.17
N VAL A 51 0.45 11.02 7.27
CA VAL A 51 1.75 10.43 7.62
C VAL A 51 2.96 11.26 7.14
N GLY A 52 2.70 12.45 6.57
CA GLY A 52 3.74 13.34 6.04
C GLY A 52 4.44 12.83 4.77
N ALA A 53 3.84 11.92 4.00
CA ALA A 53 4.50 11.27 2.88
C ALA A 53 4.81 12.21 1.70
N LYS A 54 5.96 11.98 1.04
CA LYS A 54 6.33 12.61 -0.23
C LYS A 54 6.10 11.69 -1.43
N SER A 55 6.38 10.39 -1.29
CA SER A 55 6.16 9.40 -2.35
C SER A 55 4.67 9.21 -2.65
N TYR A 56 4.36 8.36 -3.63
CA TYR A 56 3.01 7.82 -3.84
C TYR A 56 2.87 6.46 -3.14
N LEU A 57 1.62 6.08 -2.88
CA LEU A 57 1.31 4.75 -2.34
C LEU A 57 1.52 3.70 -3.44
N SER A 58 2.35 2.70 -3.17
CA SER A 58 2.32 1.44 -3.93
C SER A 58 0.94 0.79 -3.80
N PHE A 59 0.52 0.07 -4.85
CA PHE A 59 -0.86 -0.39 -4.95
C PHE A 59 -1.03 -1.73 -5.66
N THR A 60 -2.15 -2.36 -5.36
CA THR A 60 -2.79 -3.39 -6.18
C THR A 60 -4.27 -3.04 -6.38
N ASN A 61 -4.82 -3.36 -7.53
CA ASN A 61 -6.23 -3.22 -7.85
C ASN A 61 -6.65 -4.41 -8.71
N LEU A 62 -7.57 -5.21 -8.19
CA LEU A 62 -7.93 -6.52 -8.76
C LEU A 62 -9.45 -6.67 -8.81
N ARG A 63 -9.93 -7.58 -9.65
CA ARG A 63 -11.30 -8.12 -9.59
C ARG A 63 -11.23 -9.53 -9.01
N GLY A 64 -12.08 -9.82 -8.03
CA GLY A 64 -12.08 -11.10 -7.32
C GLY A 64 -13.36 -11.32 -6.53
N GLY A 65 -13.63 -12.57 -6.14
CA GLY A 65 -14.75 -12.91 -5.25
C GLY A 65 -14.31 -13.03 -3.78
N PRO A 66 -15.19 -13.57 -2.92
CA PRO A 66 -14.87 -13.83 -1.51
C PRO A 66 -13.56 -14.58 -1.34
N ASN A 67 -12.79 -14.20 -0.32
CA ASN A 67 -11.47 -14.77 -0.01
C ASN A 67 -10.40 -14.54 -1.09
N CYS A 68 -10.61 -13.62 -2.04
CA CYS A 68 -9.56 -13.18 -2.94
C CYS A 68 -8.38 -12.59 -2.12
N PRO A 69 -7.12 -12.99 -2.38
CA PRO A 69 -5.98 -12.48 -1.65
C PRO A 69 -5.82 -10.96 -1.79
N ILE A 70 -5.73 -10.27 -0.64
CA ILE A 70 -5.43 -8.85 -0.56
C ILE A 70 -3.92 -8.71 -0.33
N THR A 71 -3.20 -8.17 -1.31
CA THR A 71 -1.75 -7.94 -1.24
C THR A 71 -1.46 -6.44 -1.31
N ILE A 72 -0.88 -5.90 -0.23
CA ILE A 72 -0.55 -4.48 -0.12
C ILE A 72 0.98 -4.33 -0.18
N PRO A 73 1.54 -4.00 -1.35
CA PRO A 73 2.95 -3.63 -1.43
C PRO A 73 3.15 -2.31 -0.68
N LEU A 74 4.27 -2.19 0.04
CA LEU A 74 4.68 -0.98 0.73
C LEU A 74 6.00 -0.46 0.14
N MET A 75 6.16 0.86 0.16
CA MET A 75 7.42 1.55 -0.10
C MET A 75 7.63 2.65 0.95
N HIS A 76 8.86 3.13 1.09
CA HIS A 76 9.17 4.17 2.07
C HIS A 76 8.46 5.49 1.73
N LYS A 77 7.94 6.17 2.76
CA LYS A 77 7.08 7.35 2.64
C LYS A 77 7.76 8.59 2.08
N HIS A 78 9.09 8.66 2.18
CA HIS A 78 9.86 9.78 1.64
C HIS A 78 10.76 9.39 0.47
N ASP A 79 10.94 8.10 0.18
CA ASP A 79 11.93 7.62 -0.78
C ASP A 79 11.50 6.28 -1.40
N GLU A 80 10.97 6.31 -2.62
CA GLU A 80 10.60 5.09 -3.35
C GLU A 80 11.79 4.20 -3.77
N GLY A 81 13.02 4.73 -3.74
CA GLY A 81 14.25 3.99 -4.03
C GLY A 81 14.82 3.23 -2.81
N MET A 82 14.30 3.49 -1.61
CA MET A 82 14.78 2.88 -0.37
C MET A 82 14.31 1.42 -0.23
N ARG A 83 15.09 0.51 -0.82
CA ARG A 83 14.76 -0.93 -0.93
C ARG A 83 14.54 -1.65 0.38
N SER A 84 15.05 -1.15 1.51
CA SER A 84 14.78 -1.74 2.82
C SER A 84 13.28 -1.81 3.11
N HIS A 85 12.47 -0.94 2.50
CA HIS A 85 11.04 -0.80 2.72
C HIS A 85 10.15 -1.45 1.67
N TYR A 86 10.71 -2.18 0.70
CA TYR A 86 9.91 -3.04 -0.17
C TYR A 86 9.38 -4.22 0.65
N LEU A 87 8.14 -4.07 1.12
CA LEU A 87 7.44 -4.99 2.00
C LEU A 87 6.08 -5.34 1.39
N THR A 88 5.47 -6.41 1.89
CA THR A 88 4.11 -6.79 1.51
C THR A 88 3.33 -7.17 2.76
N VAL A 89 2.15 -6.57 2.94
CA VAL A 89 1.13 -7.05 3.87
C VAL A 89 0.15 -7.90 3.07
N GLN A 90 -0.14 -9.11 3.54
CA GLN A 90 -1.06 -10.02 2.86
C GLN A 90 -2.08 -10.61 3.84
N PHE A 91 -3.35 -10.59 3.45
CA PHE A 91 -4.45 -11.23 4.17
C PHE A 91 -5.61 -11.49 3.19
N SER A 92 -6.72 -12.03 3.69
CA SER A 92 -7.98 -12.13 2.96
C SER A 92 -9.16 -11.93 3.92
N ILE A 93 -10.33 -11.66 3.37
CA ILE A 93 -11.60 -11.63 4.11
C ILE A 93 -12.42 -12.80 3.57
N VAL A 94 -12.81 -13.73 4.46
CA VAL A 94 -13.34 -15.04 4.06
C VAL A 94 -14.61 -14.91 3.22
N ASP A 95 -15.46 -13.94 3.52
CA ASP A 95 -16.76 -13.72 2.90
C ASP A 95 -16.83 -12.49 1.97
N ALA A 96 -15.70 -11.80 1.73
CA ALA A 96 -15.68 -10.56 0.95
C ALA A 96 -14.55 -10.49 -0.11
N PRO A 97 -14.73 -9.68 -1.18
CA PRO A 97 -15.96 -8.98 -1.56
C PRO A 97 -17.04 -9.93 -2.10
N ALA A 98 -18.31 -9.67 -1.77
CA ALA A 98 -19.44 -10.21 -2.54
C ALA A 98 -19.45 -9.64 -3.97
N PRO A 99 -20.23 -10.22 -4.92
CA PRO A 99 -20.18 -9.83 -6.32
C PRO A 99 -20.35 -8.33 -6.59
N ASP A 100 -21.19 -7.64 -5.84
CA ASP A 100 -21.54 -6.22 -5.97
C ASP A 100 -20.83 -5.31 -4.96
N GLU A 101 -19.80 -5.82 -4.27
CA GLU A 101 -19.06 -5.09 -3.23
C GLU A 101 -17.66 -4.65 -3.69
N LEU A 102 -17.03 -3.80 -2.87
CA LEU A 102 -15.60 -3.49 -2.96
C LEU A 102 -14.94 -3.62 -1.60
N VAL A 103 -13.72 -4.17 -1.58
CA VAL A 103 -12.80 -4.13 -0.44
C VAL A 103 -11.71 -3.11 -0.73
N ILE A 104 -11.54 -2.14 0.16
CA ILE A 104 -10.45 -1.15 0.12
C ILE A 104 -9.58 -1.31 1.37
N ALA A 105 -8.27 -1.39 1.19
CA ALA A 105 -7.33 -1.58 2.29
C ALA A 105 -6.15 -0.60 2.24
N LEU A 106 -5.64 -0.25 3.42
CA LEU A 106 -4.38 0.48 3.60
C LEU A 106 -3.41 -0.40 4.37
N GLY A 107 -2.12 -0.27 4.06
CA GLY A 107 -1.04 -0.94 4.78
C GLY A 107 -0.01 0.06 5.24
N ALA A 108 0.65 -0.25 6.36
CA ALA A 108 1.75 0.53 6.91
C ALA A 108 2.79 -0.38 7.58
N SER A 109 4.02 0.10 7.64
CA SER A 109 5.10 -0.45 8.48
C SER A 109 5.77 0.68 9.25
N ILE A 110 6.29 0.35 10.44
CA ILE A 110 7.07 1.27 11.28
C ILE A 110 8.59 1.10 11.11
N GLY A 111 8.99 0.49 9.98
CA GLY A 111 10.37 0.16 9.69
C GLY A 111 10.51 -0.69 8.42
N GLY A 112 11.76 -0.90 8.00
CA GLY A 112 12.12 -1.76 6.88
C GLY A 112 12.18 -3.25 7.24
N ARG A 113 12.59 -4.08 6.28
CA ARG A 113 12.87 -5.51 6.52
C ARG A 113 13.94 -5.66 7.62
N PRO A 114 13.74 -6.54 8.62
CA PRO A 114 14.70 -6.74 9.72
C PRO A 114 16.14 -7.08 9.29
N HIS A 115 16.30 -7.64 8.09
CA HIS A 115 17.58 -8.08 7.55
C HIS A 115 17.83 -7.53 6.13
N HIS A 116 17.45 -6.28 5.84
CA HIS A 116 17.75 -5.69 4.53
C HIS A 116 19.27 -5.64 4.27
N ARG A 117 19.70 -6.11 3.10
CA ARG A 117 21.14 -6.29 2.77
C ARG A 117 21.43 -6.31 1.25
N ILE A 118 20.62 -5.58 0.48
CA ILE A 118 20.68 -5.56 -1.00
C ILE A 118 20.92 -4.14 -1.55
N GLY A 119 21.53 -3.28 -0.74
CA GLY A 119 21.73 -1.87 -1.09
C GLY A 119 20.43 -1.10 -1.31
N ASP A 120 20.52 -0.03 -2.09
CA ASP A 120 19.41 0.81 -2.54
C ASP A 120 19.47 1.04 -4.05
N ARG A 121 18.42 1.65 -4.62
CA ARG A 121 18.34 1.93 -6.06
C ARG A 121 19.50 2.79 -6.59
N TYR A 122 20.11 3.61 -5.74
CA TYR A 122 21.11 4.58 -6.14
C TYR A 122 22.51 3.96 -6.26
N GLN A 123 22.80 2.94 -5.45
CA GLN A 123 24.01 2.15 -5.59
C GLN A 123 24.04 1.42 -6.94
N ASP A 124 22.96 0.72 -7.30
CA ASP A 124 22.86 0.03 -8.60
C ASP A 124 23.04 0.98 -9.78
N HIS A 125 22.43 2.17 -9.74
CA HIS A 125 22.61 3.15 -10.82
C HIS A 125 24.08 3.51 -11.02
N LYS A 126 24.82 3.73 -9.93
CA LYS A 126 26.26 4.03 -10.00
C LYS A 126 27.08 2.86 -10.55
N GLU A 127 26.73 1.63 -10.18
CA GLU A 127 27.42 0.41 -10.63
C GLU A 127 27.12 0.05 -12.09
N LEU A 128 25.92 0.39 -12.60
CA LEU A 128 25.53 0.13 -13.98
C LEU A 128 26.00 1.21 -14.96
N GLU A 129 26.29 2.42 -14.46
CA GLU A 129 26.83 3.54 -15.24
C GLU A 129 28.37 3.53 -15.33
N SER A 130 29.04 2.65 -14.57
CA SER A 130 30.51 2.45 -14.57
C SER A 130 30.95 1.36 -15.53
#